data_AF-A0A8X7BJ22-F1
#
_entry.id   AF-A0A8X7BJ22-F1
#
_cell.length_a   1.000
_cell.length_b   1.000
_cell.length_c   1.000
_cell.angle_alpha   90.00
_cell.angle_beta   90.00
_cell.angle_gamma   90.00
#
_symmetry.space_group_name_H-M   'P 1'
#
loop_
_entity.id
_entity.type
_entity.pdbx_description
1 polymer ?
#
loop_
_entity_poly.entity_id
_entity_poly.type
_entity_poly.pdbx_seq_one_letter_code
_entity_poly.pdbx_strand_id
1 'polypeptide(L)'
;METVGAYRIFERSEANRSLRYTSYYGDGDSKAFNNVKDIYGYDSVVKYECIGHVQKRVGSRLRKPKKSTKGLGGKGKLTDKFIDTLQNYFGIAIRSNVGNLSNMQTAVIAAFFHCCSTDKKPMHGQCPSGSDTWCKYQKVKQEGKLYKHRTAGLPNAILNTVKTTYMDLCDQSLLERCLHGKTQNANESFNGVLWSIIPKETFVELLTLQFGAFLAVLQFNDGSKGILSVLEYLHIPMGYFILKGFSKVDDERIVDSERHSLPTTKNKRKNSEDLKKGIVHYLRKRKVSRINLENFKPLIEFAKLAVIASHTLPDLSPIHHYKPCRIDDGSNKPYPITIMQFGGRRDLEQWVFVNCPVEM
;
A
#
# COMPACT_ATOMS: atom_id res chain seq x y z
N MET A 1 11.89 -8.49 4.00
CA MET A 1 12.14 -9.78 4.68
C MET A 1 13.60 -10.13 4.51
N GLU A 2 14.27 -10.54 5.57
CA GLU A 2 15.63 -11.06 5.46
C GLU A 2 15.63 -12.41 4.73
N THR A 3 16.63 -12.62 3.90
CA THR A 3 16.74 -13.82 3.05
C THR A 3 16.77 -15.11 3.87
N VAL A 4 17.53 -15.13 4.98
CA VAL A 4 17.61 -16.29 5.88
C VAL A 4 16.28 -16.55 6.57
N GLY A 5 15.59 -15.48 6.99
CA GLY A 5 14.25 -15.55 7.53
C GLY A 5 13.31 -16.26 6.55
N ALA A 6 13.15 -15.71 5.33
CA ALA A 6 12.30 -16.28 4.29
C ALA A 6 12.58 -17.77 4.03
N TYR A 7 13.85 -18.14 3.88
CA TYR A 7 14.25 -19.53 3.67
C TYR A 7 13.78 -20.44 4.82
N ARG A 8 14.08 -20.07 6.07
CA ARG A 8 13.67 -20.84 7.25
C ARG A 8 12.15 -20.98 7.37
N ILE A 9 11.38 -19.98 6.91
CA ILE A 9 9.92 -20.05 6.90
C ILE A 9 9.44 -21.20 6.02
N PHE A 10 9.93 -21.24 4.80
CA PHE A 10 9.50 -22.22 3.79
C PHE A 10 10.05 -23.62 4.10
N GLU A 11 11.31 -23.73 4.52
CA GLU A 11 11.89 -25.02 4.93
C GLU A 11 11.11 -25.66 6.08
N ARG A 12 10.77 -24.87 7.11
CA ARG A 12 10.05 -25.37 8.28
C ARG A 12 8.58 -25.68 8.01
N SER A 13 7.94 -25.07 7.01
CA SER A 13 6.52 -25.34 6.75
C SER A 13 6.30 -26.76 6.24
N GLU A 14 7.20 -27.27 5.38
CA GLU A 14 7.12 -28.66 4.94
C GLU A 14 7.51 -29.60 6.08
N ALA A 15 8.67 -29.36 6.71
CA ALA A 15 9.21 -30.25 7.74
C ALA A 15 8.33 -30.36 8.99
N ASN A 16 7.75 -29.26 9.47
CA ASN A 16 7.06 -29.23 10.76
C ASN A 16 5.53 -29.22 10.63
N ARG A 17 5.00 -28.85 9.46
CA ARG A 17 3.55 -28.62 9.30
C ARG A 17 2.97 -29.34 8.09
N SER A 18 3.78 -30.05 7.30
CA SER A 18 3.34 -30.69 6.05
C SER A 18 2.62 -29.71 5.11
N LEU A 19 3.09 -28.46 5.05
CA LEU A 19 2.50 -27.39 4.24
C LEU A 19 3.53 -26.84 3.25
N ARG A 20 3.09 -26.59 2.02
CA ARG A 20 3.88 -25.93 0.98
C ARG A 20 3.29 -24.57 0.63
N TYR A 21 4.14 -23.56 0.59
CA TYR A 21 3.77 -22.24 0.11
C TYR A 21 3.94 -22.16 -1.40
N THR A 22 2.86 -21.82 -2.11
CA THR A 22 2.88 -21.71 -3.58
C THR A 22 3.14 -20.28 -4.05
N SER A 23 3.00 -19.29 -3.16
CA SER A 23 2.97 -17.87 -3.53
C SER A 23 3.84 -17.03 -2.59
N TYR A 24 4.69 -16.17 -3.15
CA TYR A 24 5.51 -15.22 -2.41
C TYR A 24 5.10 -13.79 -2.77
N TYR A 25 4.61 -13.03 -1.78
CA TYR A 25 4.26 -11.62 -1.94
C TYR A 25 5.39 -10.74 -1.42
N GLY A 26 6.09 -10.06 -2.31
CA GLY A 26 7.26 -9.26 -1.94
C GLY A 26 7.42 -7.98 -2.72
N ASP A 27 8.33 -7.15 -2.20
CA ASP A 27 8.74 -5.90 -2.83
C ASP A 27 9.87 -6.15 -3.82
N GLY A 28 9.58 -6.00 -5.11
CA GLY A 28 10.58 -5.93 -6.17
C GLY A 28 11.61 -7.04 -6.17
N ASP A 29 12.84 -6.73 -6.59
CA ASP A 29 13.91 -7.73 -6.70
C ASP A 29 14.40 -8.15 -5.31
N SER A 30 13.65 -9.06 -4.69
CA SER A 30 13.95 -9.58 -3.37
C SER A 30 14.90 -10.76 -3.49
N LYS A 31 16.14 -10.61 -3.01
CA LYS A 31 17.08 -11.72 -2.80
C LYS A 31 16.44 -12.89 -2.03
N ALA A 32 15.49 -12.58 -1.13
CA ALA A 32 14.69 -13.58 -0.43
C ALA A 32 13.91 -14.52 -1.36
N PHE A 33 13.26 -14.00 -2.41
CA PHE A 33 12.53 -14.81 -3.39
C PHE A 33 13.45 -15.80 -4.11
N ASN A 34 14.63 -15.35 -4.54
CA ASN A 34 15.57 -16.21 -5.27
C ASN A 34 16.02 -17.42 -4.44
N ASN A 35 16.02 -17.32 -3.12
CA ASN A 35 16.36 -18.43 -2.22
C ASN A 35 15.18 -19.37 -1.93
N VAL A 36 13.94 -18.97 -2.21
CA VAL A 36 12.75 -19.78 -1.92
C VAL A 36 12.00 -20.24 -3.18
N LYS A 37 12.30 -19.69 -4.36
CA LYS A 37 11.58 -20.00 -5.61
C LYS A 37 11.55 -21.50 -5.95
N ASP A 38 12.63 -22.21 -5.60
CA ASP A 38 12.81 -23.63 -5.93
C ASP A 38 12.78 -24.55 -4.70
N ILE A 39 12.34 -24.04 -3.54
CA ILE A 39 12.55 -24.73 -2.25
C ILE A 39 11.82 -26.07 -2.12
N TYR A 40 10.69 -26.23 -2.81
CA TYR A 40 9.94 -27.49 -2.88
C TYR A 40 10.09 -28.19 -4.24
N GLY A 41 11.08 -27.79 -5.05
CA GLY A 41 11.24 -28.18 -6.45
C GLY A 41 11.25 -27.00 -7.40
N TYR A 42 11.62 -27.23 -8.65
CA TYR A 42 11.81 -26.21 -9.68
C TYR A 42 10.56 -25.31 -9.87
N ASP A 43 10.74 -23.99 -9.74
CA ASP A 43 9.70 -22.96 -9.84
C ASP A 43 8.44 -23.25 -8.99
N SER A 44 8.63 -23.91 -7.83
CA SER A 44 7.54 -24.28 -6.91
C SER A 44 6.84 -23.08 -6.26
N VAL A 45 7.47 -21.90 -6.24
CA VAL A 45 6.91 -20.70 -5.62
C VAL A 45 6.78 -19.55 -6.62
N VAL A 46 5.55 -19.09 -6.83
CA VAL A 46 5.22 -17.98 -7.73
C VAL A 46 5.35 -16.63 -7.01
N LYS A 47 6.05 -15.69 -7.64
CA LYS A 47 6.20 -14.33 -7.10
C LYS A 47 5.04 -13.43 -7.49
N TYR A 48 4.50 -12.71 -6.52
CA TYR A 48 3.55 -11.62 -6.70
C TYR A 48 4.13 -10.29 -6.25
N GLU A 49 3.72 -9.22 -6.91
CA GLU A 49 4.18 -7.85 -6.65
C GLU A 49 3.05 -7.00 -6.05
N CYS A 50 3.39 -6.19 -5.05
CA CYS A 50 2.47 -5.20 -4.50
C CYS A 50 2.20 -4.09 -5.53
N ILE A 51 0.93 -3.78 -5.80
CA ILE A 51 0.56 -2.70 -6.73
C ILE A 51 1.16 -1.36 -6.31
N GLY A 52 1.14 -1.07 -5.00
CA GLY A 52 1.73 0.14 -4.45
C GLY A 52 3.24 0.22 -4.72
N HIS A 53 3.93 -0.92 -4.67
CA HIS A 53 5.35 -1.00 -4.99
C HIS A 53 5.63 -0.77 -6.47
N VAL A 54 4.89 -1.41 -7.37
CA VAL A 54 5.06 -1.19 -8.83
C VAL A 54 4.72 0.27 -9.19
N GLN A 55 3.69 0.86 -8.59
CA GLN A 55 3.39 2.28 -8.72
C GLN A 55 4.55 3.17 -8.25
N LYS A 56 5.21 2.85 -7.13
CA LYS A 56 6.42 3.55 -6.65
C LYS A 56 7.60 3.37 -7.61
N ARG A 57 7.77 2.18 -8.20
CA ARG A 57 8.83 1.83 -9.15
C ARG A 57 8.80 2.74 -10.39
N VAL A 58 7.63 3.04 -10.95
CA VAL A 58 7.46 4.04 -12.03
C VAL A 58 8.11 5.37 -11.66
N GLY A 59 7.83 5.86 -10.46
CA GLY A 59 8.40 7.11 -9.97
C GLY A 59 9.91 7.07 -9.81
N SER A 60 10.44 6.00 -9.21
CA SER A 60 11.87 5.83 -9.00
C SER A 60 12.64 5.72 -10.31
N ARG A 61 12.13 4.92 -11.27
CA ARG A 61 12.77 4.75 -12.58
C ARG A 61 12.78 6.04 -13.39
N LEU A 62 11.75 6.88 -13.30
CA LEU A 62 11.71 8.18 -14.00
C LEU A 62 12.55 9.27 -13.30
N ARG A 63 12.65 9.23 -11.97
CA ARG A 63 13.45 10.20 -11.20
C ARG A 63 14.96 9.95 -11.34
N LYS A 64 15.39 8.71 -11.60
CA LYS A 64 16.81 8.37 -11.84
C LYS A 64 17.41 9.14 -13.03
N PRO A 65 16.91 9.02 -14.28
CA PRO A 65 17.42 9.77 -15.43
C PRO A 65 17.19 11.27 -15.27
N LYS A 66 16.11 11.70 -14.60
CA LYS A 66 15.89 13.12 -14.29
C LYS A 66 17.03 13.73 -13.46
N LYS A 67 17.62 12.96 -12.55
CA LYS A 67 18.73 13.41 -11.69
C LYS A 67 20.09 13.27 -12.38
N SER A 68 20.32 12.17 -13.08
CA SER A 68 21.62 11.88 -13.71
C SER A 68 21.85 12.66 -15.01
N THR A 69 20.78 12.96 -15.77
CA THR A 69 20.90 13.59 -17.08
C THR A 69 20.67 15.10 -16.99
N LYS A 70 21.71 15.88 -17.28
CA LYS A 70 21.64 17.34 -17.30
C LYS A 70 20.59 17.79 -18.31
N GLY A 71 19.70 18.70 -17.88
CA GLY A 71 18.69 19.28 -18.77
C GLY A 71 17.42 18.47 -18.96
N LEU A 72 17.25 17.31 -18.28
CA LEU A 72 16.02 16.50 -18.36
C LEU A 72 14.92 17.02 -17.42
N GLY A 73 15.30 17.58 -16.26
CA GLY A 73 14.39 18.20 -15.29
C GLY A 73 14.24 19.71 -15.44
N GLY A 74 13.14 20.27 -14.93
CA GLY A 74 12.92 21.72 -14.84
C GLY A 74 11.52 22.20 -15.26
N LYS A 75 11.29 23.52 -15.21
CA LYS A 75 10.06 24.14 -15.74
C LYS A 75 10.00 23.92 -17.26
N GLY A 76 8.84 23.50 -17.78
CA GLY A 76 8.67 23.13 -19.19
C GLY A 76 9.31 21.79 -19.58
N LYS A 77 9.79 21.01 -18.61
CA LYS A 77 10.47 19.73 -18.78
C LYS A 77 9.87 18.67 -17.84
N LEU A 78 10.61 17.61 -17.52
CA LEU A 78 10.13 16.59 -16.59
C LEU A 78 10.10 17.13 -15.15
N THR A 79 8.90 17.21 -14.58
CA THR A 79 8.67 17.68 -13.19
C THR A 79 8.28 16.52 -12.28
N ASP A 80 8.49 16.66 -10.96
CA ASP A 80 8.05 15.63 -10.00
C ASP A 80 6.52 15.46 -10.04
N LYS A 81 5.78 16.55 -10.17
CA LYS A 81 4.31 16.53 -10.30
C LYS A 81 3.85 15.72 -11.52
N PHE A 82 4.55 15.82 -12.65
CA PHE A 82 4.24 15.02 -13.83
C PHE A 82 4.54 13.54 -13.61
N ILE A 83 5.67 13.23 -12.97
CA ILE A 83 6.01 11.85 -12.57
C ILE A 83 4.94 11.28 -11.62
N ASP A 84 4.51 12.05 -10.61
CA ASP A 84 3.45 11.63 -9.69
C ASP A 84 2.12 11.40 -10.42
N THR A 85 1.83 12.18 -11.45
CA THR A 85 0.66 11.98 -12.32
C THR A 85 0.77 10.64 -13.04
N LEU A 86 1.90 10.34 -13.68
CA LEU A 86 2.14 9.05 -14.34
C LEU A 86 2.02 7.88 -13.37
N GLN A 87 2.57 8.00 -12.16
CA GLN A 87 2.44 6.98 -11.12
C GLN A 87 0.97 6.73 -10.74
N ASN A 88 0.21 7.80 -10.53
CA ASN A 88 -1.20 7.70 -10.14
C ASN A 88 -2.03 7.01 -11.23
N TYR A 89 -1.88 7.41 -12.49
CA TYR A 89 -2.61 6.77 -13.59
C TYR A 89 -2.18 5.32 -13.80
N PHE A 90 -0.89 5.00 -13.67
CA PHE A 90 -0.41 3.62 -13.75
C PHE A 90 -1.05 2.73 -12.66
N GLY A 91 -1.09 3.20 -11.42
CA GLY A 91 -1.74 2.47 -10.32
C GLY A 91 -3.26 2.34 -10.49
N ILE A 92 -3.93 3.37 -11.03
CA ILE A 92 -5.37 3.29 -11.36
C ILE A 92 -5.59 2.24 -12.45
N ALA A 93 -4.81 2.26 -13.53
CA ALA A 93 -4.93 1.31 -14.63
C ALA A 93 -4.77 -0.14 -14.17
N ILE A 94 -3.84 -0.44 -13.25
CA ILE A 94 -3.72 -1.78 -12.66
C ILE A 94 -4.96 -2.13 -11.83
N ARG A 95 -5.35 -1.26 -10.89
CA ARG A 95 -6.49 -1.54 -9.98
C ARG A 95 -7.82 -1.70 -10.73
N SER A 96 -8.00 -1.02 -11.85
CA SER A 96 -9.21 -1.11 -12.67
C SER A 96 -9.25 -2.33 -13.59
N ASN A 97 -8.16 -3.10 -13.69
CA ASN A 97 -8.05 -4.24 -14.62
C ASN A 97 -7.50 -5.51 -13.92
N VAL A 98 -7.75 -5.64 -12.61
CA VAL A 98 -7.42 -6.85 -11.83
C VAL A 98 -8.03 -8.08 -12.51
N GLY A 99 -7.26 -9.16 -12.63
CA GLY A 99 -7.69 -10.39 -13.31
C GLY A 99 -7.65 -10.36 -14.84
N ASN A 100 -7.33 -9.24 -15.50
CA ASN A 100 -7.23 -9.19 -16.98
C ASN A 100 -5.91 -8.55 -17.44
N LEU A 101 -4.95 -9.40 -17.83
CA LEU A 101 -3.59 -8.97 -18.22
C LEU A 101 -3.58 -8.08 -19.47
N SER A 102 -4.32 -8.46 -20.50
CA SER A 102 -4.36 -7.72 -21.77
C SER A 102 -4.95 -6.32 -21.59
N ASN A 103 -6.06 -6.22 -20.88
CA ASN A 103 -6.69 -4.93 -20.58
C ASN A 103 -5.83 -4.10 -19.63
N MET A 104 -5.18 -4.73 -18.64
CA MET A 104 -4.24 -4.04 -17.75
C MET A 104 -3.09 -3.42 -18.52
N GLN A 105 -2.46 -4.19 -19.42
CA GLN A 105 -1.37 -3.70 -20.27
C GLN A 105 -1.84 -2.56 -21.16
N THR A 106 -2.97 -2.73 -21.84
CA THR A 106 -3.56 -1.70 -22.71
C THR A 106 -3.86 -0.42 -21.91
N ALA A 107 -4.40 -0.54 -20.70
CA ALA A 107 -4.74 0.58 -19.85
C ALA A 107 -3.50 1.33 -19.31
N VAL A 108 -2.42 0.63 -18.92
CA VAL A 108 -1.19 1.30 -18.47
C VAL A 108 -0.50 2.02 -19.64
N ILE A 109 -0.51 1.44 -20.84
CA ILE A 109 0.02 2.11 -22.04
C ILE A 109 -0.84 3.34 -22.37
N ALA A 110 -2.17 3.21 -22.37
CA ALA A 110 -3.10 4.32 -22.60
C ALA A 110 -2.90 5.46 -21.59
N ALA A 111 -2.67 5.14 -20.32
CA ALA A 111 -2.39 6.10 -19.26
C ALA A 111 -1.16 6.97 -19.59
N PHE A 112 -0.10 6.40 -20.15
CA PHE A 112 1.08 7.17 -20.58
C PHE A 112 0.73 8.21 -21.64
N PHE A 113 0.09 7.77 -22.72
CA PHE A 113 -0.23 8.63 -23.86
C PHE A 113 -1.26 9.70 -23.50
N HIS A 114 -2.26 9.34 -22.70
CA HIS A 114 -3.20 10.30 -22.10
C HIS A 114 -2.48 11.42 -21.34
N CYS A 115 -1.51 11.06 -20.47
CA CYS A 115 -0.76 12.04 -19.70
C CYS A 115 0.13 12.94 -20.58
N CYS A 116 0.64 12.41 -21.69
CA CYS A 116 1.52 13.14 -22.62
C CYS A 116 0.75 13.94 -23.69
N SER A 117 -0.57 13.81 -23.75
CA SER A 117 -1.41 14.44 -24.76
C SER A 117 -1.46 15.97 -24.63
N THR A 118 -1.53 16.64 -25.78
CA THR A 118 -1.61 18.11 -25.90
C THR A 118 -2.65 18.51 -26.95
N ASP A 119 -3.02 19.80 -26.98
CA ASP A 119 -3.91 20.33 -28.01
C ASP A 119 -3.31 20.19 -29.42
N LYS A 120 -1.99 20.39 -29.56
CA LYS A 120 -1.27 20.28 -30.84
C LYS A 120 -1.09 18.82 -31.29
N LYS A 121 -0.96 17.90 -30.34
CA LYS A 121 -0.74 16.48 -30.57
C LYS A 121 -1.62 15.69 -29.60
N PRO A 122 -2.91 15.49 -29.92
CA PRO A 122 -3.80 14.68 -29.10
C PRO A 122 -3.40 13.20 -29.21
N MET A 123 -3.18 12.54 -28.06
CA MET A 123 -2.69 11.16 -27.98
C MET A 123 -3.67 10.25 -27.22
N HIS A 124 -4.97 10.44 -27.45
CA HIS A 124 -6.04 9.70 -26.77
C HIS A 124 -6.49 8.43 -27.49
N GLY A 125 -5.82 8.04 -28.57
CA GLY A 125 -6.24 6.91 -29.42
C GLY A 125 -6.32 5.56 -28.70
N GLN A 126 -5.58 5.40 -27.60
CA GLN A 126 -5.59 4.17 -26.78
C GLN A 126 -6.49 4.29 -25.55
N CYS A 127 -7.05 5.47 -25.28
CA CYS A 127 -8.02 5.64 -24.22
C CYS A 127 -9.31 4.91 -24.58
N PRO A 128 -10.01 4.28 -23.62
CA PRO A 128 -11.29 3.64 -23.88
C PRO A 128 -12.29 4.65 -24.46
N SER A 129 -13.13 4.17 -25.38
CA SER A 129 -14.24 4.93 -25.96
C SER A 129 -15.54 4.54 -25.28
N GLY A 130 -16.54 5.43 -25.26
CA GLY A 130 -17.84 5.20 -24.61
C GLY A 130 -18.15 6.19 -23.49
N SER A 131 -19.40 6.18 -23.02
CA SER A 131 -19.89 7.06 -21.94
C SER A 131 -19.12 6.86 -20.63
N ASP A 132 -18.67 5.63 -20.36
CA ASP A 132 -18.00 5.24 -19.11
C ASP A 132 -16.48 5.44 -19.15
N THR A 133 -15.95 6.04 -20.21
CA THR A 133 -14.51 6.32 -20.29
C THR A 133 -14.04 7.26 -19.19
N TRP A 134 -12.90 6.92 -18.58
CA TRP A 134 -12.21 7.82 -17.65
C TRP A 134 -11.52 8.98 -18.37
N CYS A 135 -11.34 8.89 -19.70
CA CYS A 135 -10.70 9.91 -20.50
C CYS A 135 -11.65 11.07 -20.82
N LYS A 136 -11.43 12.22 -20.17
CA LYS A 136 -12.25 13.42 -20.39
C LYS A 136 -12.24 13.92 -21.84
N TYR A 137 -11.14 13.71 -22.57
CA TYR A 137 -11.08 14.08 -23.99
C TYR A 137 -12.06 13.25 -24.82
N GLN A 138 -12.11 11.93 -24.61
CA GLN A 138 -13.03 11.05 -25.35
C GLN A 138 -14.50 11.39 -25.03
N LYS A 139 -14.82 11.72 -23.77
CA LYS A 139 -16.16 12.19 -23.38
C LYS A 139 -16.56 13.45 -24.14
N VAL A 140 -15.70 14.47 -24.09
CA VAL A 140 -15.97 15.77 -24.72
C VAL A 140 -16.03 15.65 -26.25
N LYS A 141 -15.22 14.77 -26.84
CA LYS A 141 -15.26 14.44 -28.28
C LYS A 141 -16.61 13.83 -28.69
N GLN A 142 -17.19 12.96 -27.87
CA GLN A 142 -18.53 12.39 -28.14
C GLN A 142 -19.63 13.44 -28.11
N GLU A 143 -19.51 14.43 -27.23
CA GLU A 143 -20.43 15.58 -27.17
C GLU A 143 -20.22 16.60 -28.31
N GLY A 144 -19.26 16.36 -29.23
CA GLY A 144 -18.92 17.28 -30.31
C GLY A 144 -18.23 18.57 -29.84
N LYS A 145 -17.76 18.63 -28.59
CA LYS A 145 -17.14 19.82 -27.99
C LYS A 145 -15.62 19.81 -28.15
N LEU A 146 -15.03 21.00 -28.07
CA LEU A 146 -13.57 21.15 -28.07
C LEU A 146 -13.00 20.89 -26.68
N TYR A 147 -12.05 19.96 -26.57
CA TYR A 147 -11.32 19.70 -25.33
C TYR A 147 -10.03 20.53 -25.27
N LYS A 148 -9.83 21.25 -24.16
CA LYS A 148 -8.60 22.01 -23.89
C LYS A 148 -7.70 21.25 -22.92
N HIS A 149 -6.49 20.91 -23.36
CA HIS A 149 -5.50 20.24 -22.52
C HIS A 149 -4.92 21.21 -21.48
N ARG A 150 -4.62 20.67 -20.30
CA ARG A 150 -4.03 21.45 -19.19
C ARG A 150 -2.53 21.62 -19.30
N THR A 151 -1.86 20.89 -20.20
CA THR A 151 -0.40 20.83 -20.29
C THR A 151 0.06 21.22 -21.68
N ALA A 152 1.19 21.92 -21.75
CA ALA A 152 1.88 22.23 -23.00
C ALA A 152 2.68 21.03 -23.56
N GLY A 153 2.67 19.89 -22.86
CA GLY A 153 3.45 18.71 -23.21
C GLY A 153 4.92 18.78 -22.82
N LEU A 154 5.64 17.69 -23.08
CA LEU A 154 7.09 17.58 -22.94
C LEU A 154 7.75 17.78 -24.30
N PRO A 155 8.95 18.40 -24.36
CA PRO A 155 9.77 18.38 -25.57
C PRO A 155 10.03 16.94 -26.05
N ASN A 156 10.01 16.71 -27.36
CA ASN A 156 10.09 15.36 -27.95
C ASN A 156 11.27 14.53 -27.43
N ALA A 157 12.46 15.13 -27.29
CA ALA A 157 13.64 14.42 -26.76
C ALA A 157 13.43 13.90 -25.32
N ILE A 158 12.80 14.70 -24.47
CA ILE A 158 12.46 14.31 -23.09
C ILE A 158 11.35 13.27 -23.11
N LEU A 159 10.32 13.47 -23.94
CA LEU A 159 9.21 12.54 -24.08
C LEU A 159 9.70 11.14 -24.49
N ASN A 160 10.63 11.03 -25.44
CA ASN A 160 11.19 9.75 -25.87
C ASN A 160 11.94 9.04 -24.73
N THR A 161 12.69 9.78 -23.92
CA THR A 161 13.39 9.21 -22.76
C THR A 161 12.42 8.68 -21.70
N VAL A 162 11.37 9.46 -21.41
CA VAL A 162 10.31 9.06 -20.48
C VAL A 162 9.52 7.88 -21.03
N LYS A 163 9.17 7.89 -22.33
CA LYS A 163 8.45 6.81 -23.01
C LYS A 163 9.20 5.49 -22.90
N THR A 164 10.48 5.49 -23.25
CA THR A 164 11.32 4.28 -23.16
C THR A 164 11.28 3.70 -21.75
N THR A 165 11.54 4.55 -20.74
CA THR A 165 11.50 4.13 -19.33
C THR A 165 10.11 3.69 -18.86
N TYR A 166 9.03 4.23 -19.41
CA TYR A 166 7.68 3.84 -19.02
C TYR A 166 7.24 2.53 -19.69
N MET A 167 7.56 2.35 -20.97
CA MET A 167 7.14 1.17 -21.74
C MET A 167 7.79 -0.12 -21.24
N ASP A 168 9.04 -0.08 -20.81
CA ASP A 168 9.68 -1.20 -20.10
C ASP A 168 8.90 -1.65 -18.85
N LEU A 169 8.14 -0.75 -18.21
CA LEU A 169 7.33 -1.06 -17.02
C LEU A 169 5.92 -1.55 -17.41
N CYS A 170 5.57 -1.52 -18.69
CA CYS A 170 4.34 -2.09 -19.25
C CYS A 170 4.55 -3.55 -19.70
N ASP A 171 5.67 -4.16 -19.32
CA ASP A 171 5.99 -5.57 -19.60
C ASP A 171 4.95 -6.53 -18.99
N GLN A 172 4.56 -7.55 -19.76
CA GLN A 172 3.51 -8.50 -19.34
C GLN A 172 3.94 -9.31 -18.11
N SER A 173 5.19 -9.74 -18.01
CA SER A 173 5.66 -10.53 -16.85
C SER A 173 5.61 -9.73 -15.54
N LEU A 174 5.77 -8.41 -15.61
CA LEU A 174 5.61 -7.53 -14.45
C LEU A 174 4.13 -7.35 -14.08
N LEU A 175 3.27 -7.14 -15.08
CA LEU A 175 1.85 -6.89 -14.87
C LEU A 175 1.09 -8.15 -14.42
N GLU A 176 1.50 -9.32 -14.89
CA GLU A 176 0.95 -10.62 -14.46
C GLU A 176 1.07 -10.80 -12.94
N ARG A 177 2.23 -10.41 -12.38
CA ARG A 177 2.48 -10.42 -10.93
C ARG A 177 1.62 -9.43 -10.13
N CYS A 178 0.88 -8.56 -10.80
CA CYS A 178 -0.05 -7.60 -10.21
C CYS A 178 -1.53 -7.99 -10.39
N LEU A 179 -1.84 -9.09 -11.09
CA LEU A 179 -3.22 -9.48 -11.41
C LEU A 179 -4.10 -9.74 -10.19
N HIS A 180 -3.49 -10.01 -9.03
CA HIS A 180 -4.18 -10.26 -7.77
C HIS A 180 -4.78 -9.01 -7.11
N GLY A 181 -4.39 -7.79 -7.50
CA GLY A 181 -5.03 -6.59 -6.95
C GLY A 181 -4.55 -6.13 -5.56
N LYS A 182 -3.69 -6.89 -4.89
CA LYS A 182 -3.36 -6.68 -3.46
C LYS A 182 -2.27 -5.65 -3.22
N THR A 183 -2.28 -5.11 -2.01
CA THR A 183 -1.29 -4.17 -1.47
C THR A 183 -0.67 -4.75 -0.20
N GLN A 184 0.35 -4.09 0.34
CA GLN A 184 0.98 -4.48 1.61
C GLN A 184 0.24 -3.98 2.84
N ASN A 185 -0.89 -3.27 2.68
CA ASN A 185 -1.55 -2.59 3.79
C ASN A 185 -1.95 -3.56 4.92
N ALA A 186 -2.40 -4.78 4.59
CA ALA A 186 -2.75 -5.79 5.60
C ALA A 186 -1.51 -6.19 6.42
N ASN A 187 -0.38 -6.46 5.76
CA ASN A 187 0.87 -6.82 6.42
C ASN A 187 1.39 -5.65 7.27
N GLU A 188 1.34 -4.42 6.76
CA GLU A 188 1.71 -3.22 7.51
C GLU A 188 0.80 -3.01 8.72
N SER A 189 -0.50 -3.26 8.58
CA SER A 189 -1.49 -3.16 9.66
C SER A 189 -1.24 -4.17 10.77
N PHE A 190 -1.02 -5.45 10.43
CA PHE A 190 -0.68 -6.47 11.42
C PHE A 190 0.63 -6.17 12.11
N ASN A 191 1.65 -5.81 11.34
CA ASN A 191 2.93 -5.41 11.90
C ASN A 191 2.72 -4.26 12.90
N GLY A 192 1.84 -3.30 12.59
CA GLY A 192 1.42 -2.26 13.54
C GLY A 192 0.88 -2.82 14.87
N VAL A 193 -0.03 -3.81 14.82
CA VAL A 193 -0.56 -4.49 16.01
C VAL A 193 0.57 -5.18 16.78
N LEU A 194 1.40 -5.96 16.09
CA LEU A 194 2.53 -6.66 16.72
C LEU A 194 3.47 -5.69 17.42
N TRP A 195 3.86 -4.60 16.76
CA TRP A 195 4.79 -3.62 17.33
C TRP A 195 4.16 -2.77 18.45
N SER A 196 2.82 -2.71 18.53
CA SER A 196 2.14 -2.12 19.67
C SER A 196 2.20 -2.99 20.93
N ILE A 197 2.35 -4.31 20.76
CA ILE A 197 2.48 -5.28 21.85
C ILE A 197 3.96 -5.49 22.20
N ILE A 198 4.81 -5.68 21.19
CA ILE A 198 6.25 -5.91 21.31
C ILE A 198 6.99 -4.80 20.55
N PRO A 199 7.37 -3.70 21.20
CA PRO A 199 8.09 -2.61 20.53
C PRO A 199 9.42 -3.08 19.92
N LYS A 200 9.80 -2.50 18.77
CA LYS A 200 11.04 -2.86 18.06
C LYS A 200 12.30 -2.40 18.77
N GLU A 201 12.15 -1.39 19.60
CA GLU A 201 13.22 -0.69 20.31
C GLU A 201 13.65 -1.45 21.57
N THR A 202 12.88 -2.48 21.96
CA THR A 202 13.10 -3.26 23.18
C THR A 202 13.55 -4.67 22.84
N PHE A 203 14.66 -5.10 23.42
CA PHE A 203 15.02 -6.51 23.42
C PHE A 203 14.09 -7.26 24.36
N VAL A 204 13.50 -8.34 23.88
CA VAL A 204 12.64 -9.22 24.65
C VAL A 204 13.14 -10.66 24.53
N GLU A 205 12.85 -11.46 25.55
CA GLU A 205 13.13 -12.90 25.51
C GLU A 205 12.29 -13.59 24.44
N LEU A 206 12.77 -14.74 23.96
CA LEU A 206 12.08 -15.48 22.90
C LEU A 206 10.64 -15.85 23.30
N LEU A 207 10.43 -16.28 24.55
CA LEU A 207 9.11 -16.67 25.03
C LEU A 207 8.12 -15.48 24.99
N THR A 208 8.57 -14.29 25.40
CA THR A 208 7.77 -13.07 25.35
C THR A 208 7.45 -12.65 23.92
N LEU A 209 8.44 -12.72 23.02
CA LEU A 209 8.23 -12.47 21.59
C LEU A 209 7.19 -13.43 21.01
N GLN A 210 7.28 -14.69 21.39
CA GLN A 210 6.36 -15.74 20.97
C GLN A 210 4.92 -15.45 21.43
N PHE A 211 4.71 -15.19 22.71
CA PHE A 211 3.39 -14.84 23.24
C PHE A 211 2.83 -13.55 22.62
N GLY A 212 3.66 -12.51 22.50
CA GLY A 212 3.25 -11.25 21.88
C GLY A 212 2.83 -11.42 20.43
N ALA A 213 3.54 -12.27 19.68
CA ALA A 213 3.15 -12.62 18.31
C ALA A 213 1.79 -13.30 18.26
N PHE A 214 1.54 -14.31 19.11
CA PHE A 214 0.24 -14.99 19.18
C PHE A 214 -0.91 -14.05 19.57
N LEU A 215 -0.69 -13.16 20.55
CA LEU A 215 -1.67 -12.14 20.91
C LEU A 215 -1.95 -11.18 19.75
N ALA A 216 -0.92 -10.78 19.00
CA ALA A 216 -1.09 -9.95 17.82
C ALA A 216 -1.95 -10.64 16.75
N VAL A 217 -1.79 -11.96 16.56
CA VAL A 217 -2.63 -12.74 15.63
C VAL A 217 -4.09 -12.67 16.05
N LEU A 218 -4.36 -13.00 17.32
CA LEU A 218 -5.72 -13.01 17.87
C LEU A 218 -6.35 -11.62 17.75
N GLN A 219 -5.64 -10.57 18.16
CA GLN A 219 -6.17 -9.22 18.12
C GLN A 219 -6.38 -8.70 16.70
N PHE A 220 -5.53 -9.10 15.75
CA PHE A 220 -5.68 -8.71 14.35
C PHE A 220 -6.90 -9.37 13.69
N ASN A 221 -7.12 -10.66 13.97
CA ASN A 221 -8.20 -11.44 13.35
C ASN A 221 -9.54 -11.23 14.07
N ASP A 222 -9.56 -11.37 15.39
CA ASP A 222 -10.79 -11.45 16.20
C ASP A 222 -11.02 -10.19 17.06
N GLY A 223 -10.14 -9.20 16.96
CA GLY A 223 -10.15 -8.05 17.86
C GLY A 223 -9.73 -8.41 19.28
N SER A 224 -9.92 -7.46 20.19
CA SER A 224 -9.58 -7.59 21.61
C SER A 224 -10.41 -8.68 22.28
N LYS A 225 -11.64 -8.93 21.80
CA LYS A 225 -12.48 -10.06 22.24
C LYS A 225 -11.86 -11.43 21.98
N GLY A 226 -10.95 -11.58 21.01
CA GLY A 226 -10.24 -12.84 20.77
C GLY A 226 -9.50 -13.35 22.02
N ILE A 227 -9.03 -12.44 22.88
CA ILE A 227 -8.33 -12.75 24.13
C ILE A 227 -9.24 -13.47 25.14
N LEU A 228 -10.56 -13.29 25.07
CA LEU A 228 -11.51 -13.94 25.98
C LEU A 228 -11.41 -15.46 25.94
N SER A 229 -11.21 -16.04 24.76
CA SER A 229 -11.01 -17.49 24.59
C SER A 229 -9.78 -18.02 25.31
N VAL A 230 -8.71 -17.21 25.36
CA VAL A 230 -7.47 -17.54 26.07
C VAL A 230 -7.68 -17.47 27.58
N LEU A 231 -8.40 -16.43 28.06
CA LEU A 231 -8.72 -16.30 29.48
C LEU A 231 -9.58 -17.46 29.97
N GLU A 232 -10.56 -17.86 29.18
CA GLU A 232 -11.40 -19.03 29.46
C GLU A 232 -10.58 -20.32 29.55
N TYR A 233 -9.69 -20.56 28.57
CA TYR A 233 -8.80 -21.72 28.58
C TYR A 233 -7.86 -21.74 29.81
N LEU A 234 -7.40 -20.57 30.25
CA LEU A 234 -6.58 -20.43 31.47
C LEU A 234 -7.40 -20.44 32.76
N HIS A 235 -8.72 -20.65 32.68
CA HIS A 235 -9.64 -20.61 33.81
C HIS A 235 -9.60 -19.29 34.60
N ILE A 236 -9.34 -18.17 33.91
CA ILE A 236 -9.36 -16.83 34.50
C ILE A 236 -10.81 -16.30 34.46
N PRO A 237 -11.41 -15.95 35.61
CA PRO A 237 -12.80 -15.50 35.64
C PRO A 237 -12.98 -14.16 34.93
N MET A 238 -13.89 -14.13 33.96
CA MET A 238 -14.20 -12.94 33.16
C MET A 238 -15.33 -12.14 33.79
N GLY A 239 -14.98 -11.08 34.53
CA GLY A 239 -15.96 -10.15 35.10
C GLY A 239 -16.57 -9.20 34.06
N TYR A 240 -17.68 -8.55 34.45
CA TYR A 240 -18.40 -7.56 33.62
C TYR A 240 -17.49 -6.49 32.99
N PHE A 241 -16.52 -5.98 33.75
CA PHE A 241 -15.63 -4.91 33.28
C PHE A 241 -14.65 -5.37 32.19
N ILE A 242 -14.21 -6.64 32.21
CA ILE A 242 -13.33 -7.19 31.17
C ILE A 242 -14.09 -7.28 29.85
N LEU A 243 -15.29 -7.88 29.89
CA LEU A 243 -16.15 -8.03 28.71
C LEU A 243 -16.53 -6.67 28.10
N LYS A 244 -16.90 -5.72 28.96
CA LYS A 244 -17.23 -4.34 28.54
C LYS A 244 -16.01 -3.60 27.99
N GLY A 245 -14.85 -3.76 28.63
CA GLY A 245 -13.60 -3.14 28.20
C GLY A 245 -13.19 -3.57 26.81
N PHE A 246 -13.09 -4.89 26.56
CA PHE A 246 -12.75 -5.39 25.22
C PHE A 246 -13.79 -5.05 24.17
N SER A 247 -15.08 -5.07 24.51
CA SER A 247 -16.13 -4.62 23.59
C SER A 247 -15.94 -3.16 23.18
N LYS A 248 -15.70 -2.27 24.16
CA LYS A 248 -15.48 -0.86 23.88
C LYS A 248 -14.27 -0.63 22.96
N VAL A 249 -13.14 -1.31 23.21
CA VAL A 249 -11.93 -1.18 22.37
C VAL A 249 -12.21 -1.64 20.94
N ASP A 250 -12.94 -2.75 20.77
CA ASP A 250 -13.29 -3.24 19.43
C ASP A 250 -14.27 -2.31 18.71
N ASP A 251 -15.25 -1.75 19.42
CA ASP A 251 -16.19 -0.77 18.86
C ASP A 251 -15.44 0.48 18.39
N GLU A 252 -14.53 1.03 19.21
CA GLU A 252 -13.69 2.18 18.85
C GLU A 252 -12.79 1.88 17.63
N ARG A 253 -12.20 0.69 17.57
CA ARG A 253 -11.39 0.23 16.44
C ARG A 253 -12.19 0.16 15.15
N ILE A 254 -13.42 -0.34 15.20
CA ILE A 254 -14.33 -0.42 14.03
C ILE A 254 -14.69 1.00 13.57
N VAL A 255 -15.12 1.87 14.48
CA VAL A 255 -15.46 3.27 14.17
C VAL A 255 -14.29 4.01 13.53
N ASP A 256 -13.07 3.83 14.05
CA ASP A 256 -11.89 4.47 13.48
C ASP A 256 -11.54 3.92 12.08
N SER A 257 -11.66 2.61 11.89
CA SER A 257 -11.47 1.95 10.59
C SER A 257 -12.46 2.49 9.55
N GLU A 258 -13.75 2.55 9.89
CA GLU A 258 -14.80 3.10 9.05
C GLU A 258 -14.51 4.57 8.70
N ARG A 259 -14.19 5.39 9.71
CA ARG A 259 -13.80 6.80 9.53
C ARG A 259 -12.61 6.95 8.58
N HIS A 260 -11.60 6.10 8.70
CA HIS A 260 -10.42 6.11 7.83
C HIS A 260 -10.69 5.57 6.43
N SER A 261 -11.70 4.72 6.26
CA SER A 261 -12.12 4.20 4.97
C SER A 261 -12.86 5.24 4.12
N LEU A 262 -13.46 6.26 4.75
CA LEU A 262 -14.25 7.30 4.08
C LEU A 262 -13.44 8.04 2.99
N PRO A 263 -14.04 8.31 1.80
CA PRO A 263 -13.38 9.06 0.74
C PRO A 263 -12.90 10.44 1.16
N THR A 264 -13.68 11.12 2.01
CA THR A 264 -13.34 12.44 2.56
C THR A 264 -12.05 12.39 3.38
N THR A 265 -11.92 11.41 4.27
CA THR A 265 -10.71 11.20 5.10
C THR A 265 -9.51 10.83 4.25
N LYS A 266 -9.67 9.93 3.27
CA LYS A 266 -8.61 9.54 2.31
C LYS A 266 -8.13 10.75 1.50
N ASN A 267 -9.04 11.58 1.00
CA ASN A 267 -8.70 12.78 0.23
C ASN A 267 -8.00 13.84 1.10
N LYS A 268 -8.49 14.07 2.32
CA LYS A 268 -7.82 14.97 3.29
C LYS A 268 -6.38 14.54 3.57
N ARG A 269 -6.15 13.24 3.80
CA ARG A 269 -4.80 12.67 4.02
C ARG A 269 -3.89 12.92 2.81
N LYS A 270 -4.38 12.64 1.61
CA LYS A 270 -3.63 12.87 0.37
C LYS A 270 -3.26 14.35 0.20
N ASN A 271 -4.19 15.27 0.47
CA ASN A 271 -3.93 16.71 0.40
C ASN A 271 -2.88 17.14 1.42
N SER A 272 -2.93 16.61 2.64
CA SER A 272 -1.91 16.89 3.68
C SER A 272 -0.52 16.40 3.26
N GLU A 273 -0.42 15.19 2.69
CA GLU A 273 0.85 14.68 2.16
C GLU A 273 1.39 15.52 1.01
N ASP A 274 0.52 15.94 0.08
CA ASP A 274 0.93 16.77 -1.04
C ASP A 274 1.38 18.16 -0.58
N LEU A 275 0.74 18.72 0.46
CA LEU A 275 1.20 19.95 1.10
C LEU A 275 2.58 19.77 1.75
N LYS A 276 2.80 18.69 2.51
CA LYS A 276 4.11 18.35 3.10
C LYS A 276 5.20 18.25 2.03
N LYS A 277 4.93 17.55 0.93
CA LYS A 277 5.85 17.45 -0.22
C LYS A 277 6.14 18.83 -0.83
N GLY A 278 5.12 19.67 -0.95
CA GLY A 278 5.24 21.05 -1.41
C GLY A 278 6.18 21.89 -0.54
N ILE A 279 6.03 21.81 0.78
CA ILE A 279 6.90 22.49 1.76
C ILE A 279 8.34 21.99 1.63
N VAL A 280 8.57 20.67 1.60
CA VAL A 280 9.92 20.10 1.44
C VAL A 280 10.57 20.55 0.12
N HIS A 281 9.79 20.59 -0.97
CA HIS A 281 10.28 21.09 -2.26
C HIS A 281 10.66 22.57 -2.19
N TYR A 282 9.83 23.40 -1.54
CA TYR A 282 10.09 24.82 -1.32
C TYR A 282 11.39 25.04 -0.54
N LEU A 283 11.57 24.32 0.59
CA LEU A 283 12.77 24.42 1.43
C LEU A 283 14.04 24.02 0.68
N ARG A 284 14.00 22.95 -0.13
CA ARG A 284 15.15 22.52 -0.94
C ARG A 284 15.56 23.54 -2.00
N LYS A 285 14.61 24.24 -2.61
CA LYS A 285 14.89 25.24 -3.66
C LYS A 285 15.63 26.46 -3.15
N ARG A 286 15.41 26.85 -1.90
CA ARG A 286 16.04 28.04 -1.32
C ARG A 286 17.51 27.87 -0.93
N LYS A 287 18.13 26.70 -1.18
CA LYS A 287 19.51 26.38 -0.76
C LYS A 287 19.81 26.96 0.63
N VAL A 288 18.95 26.69 1.60
CA VAL A 288 19.25 27.08 2.98
C VAL A 288 20.37 26.14 3.45
N SER A 289 21.59 26.54 3.13
CA SER A 289 22.84 25.96 3.62
C SER A 289 22.80 26.05 5.14
N ARG A 290 22.77 24.88 5.79
CA ARG A 290 22.78 24.70 7.24
C ARG A 290 21.63 25.40 7.97
N ILE A 291 20.48 24.75 8.05
CA ILE A 291 19.76 24.78 9.33
C ILE A 291 19.76 23.35 9.85
N ASN A 292 20.28 23.19 11.06
CA ASN A 292 20.20 21.96 11.82
C ASN A 292 18.70 21.58 11.90
N LEU A 293 18.31 20.45 11.32
CA LEU A 293 16.93 19.96 11.33
C LEU A 293 16.38 19.79 12.76
N GLU A 294 17.27 19.73 13.76
CA GLU A 294 16.90 19.78 15.18
C GLU A 294 16.24 21.11 15.60
N ASN A 295 16.65 22.25 15.03
CA ASN A 295 16.09 23.55 15.39
C ASN A 295 14.67 23.78 14.84
N PHE A 296 14.21 22.93 13.92
CA PHE A 296 12.83 22.93 13.40
C PHE A 296 11.96 21.80 13.96
N LYS A 297 12.51 20.90 14.81
CA LYS A 297 11.67 19.96 15.58
C LYS A 297 10.53 20.67 16.31
N PRO A 298 10.72 21.84 16.94
CA PRO A 298 9.64 22.55 17.61
C PRO A 298 8.57 23.06 16.63
N LEU A 299 8.95 23.51 15.43
CA LEU A 299 8.00 24.04 14.44
C LEU A 299 7.23 22.91 13.74
N ILE A 300 7.89 21.77 13.52
CA ILE A 300 7.28 20.54 13.01
C ILE A 300 6.36 19.93 14.07
N GLU A 301 6.76 19.93 15.34
CA GLU A 301 5.89 19.55 16.46
C GLU A 301 4.76 20.54 16.67
N PHE A 302 4.97 21.84 16.50
CA PHE A 302 3.90 22.83 16.56
C PHE A 302 2.89 22.64 15.42
N ALA A 303 3.36 22.29 14.22
CA ALA A 303 2.48 21.94 13.11
C ALA A 303 1.75 20.59 13.34
N LYS A 304 2.38 19.62 14.01
CA LYS A 304 1.73 18.37 14.43
C LYS A 304 0.70 18.62 15.54
N LEU A 305 1.04 19.44 16.54
CA LEU A 305 0.18 19.82 17.66
C LEU A 305 -0.98 20.70 17.21
N ALA A 306 -0.79 21.62 16.27
CA ALA A 306 -1.88 22.41 15.68
C ALA A 306 -2.85 21.52 14.88
N VAL A 307 -2.35 20.45 14.25
CA VAL A 307 -3.19 19.44 13.60
C VAL A 307 -3.90 18.58 14.64
N ILE A 308 -3.23 18.17 15.73
CA ILE A 308 -3.84 17.43 16.85
C ILE A 308 -4.89 18.27 17.58
N ALA A 309 -4.65 19.56 17.79
CA ALA A 309 -5.61 20.49 18.41
C ALA A 309 -6.85 20.73 17.53
N SER A 310 -6.72 20.62 16.21
CA SER A 310 -7.88 20.59 15.29
C SER A 310 -8.69 19.29 15.36
N HIS A 311 -8.20 18.27 16.07
CA HIS A 311 -8.88 17.00 16.32
C HIS A 311 -9.57 16.92 17.70
N THR A 312 -9.47 17.94 18.55
CA THR A 312 -10.00 17.93 19.94
C THR A 312 -10.89 19.13 20.27
N LEU A 313 -11.86 19.44 19.40
CA LEU A 313 -13.03 20.23 19.82
C LEU A 313 -14.23 19.27 19.93
N PRO A 314 -14.76 19.05 21.15
CA PRO A 314 -15.97 18.27 21.33
C PRO A 314 -17.18 19.13 20.96
N ASP A 315 -17.94 18.70 19.95
CA ASP A 315 -19.29 19.23 19.76
C ASP A 315 -20.25 18.43 20.67
N LEU A 316 -20.86 19.14 21.60
CA LEU A 316 -21.67 18.62 22.70
C LEU A 316 -23.12 18.34 22.24
N SER A 317 -23.43 17.08 21.87
CA SER A 317 -24.74 16.37 22.06
C SER A 317 -26.02 16.94 21.36
N PRO A 318 -27.19 16.24 21.30
CA PRO A 318 -27.54 14.92 21.87
C PRO A 318 -28.27 13.91 20.92
N ILE A 319 -28.04 12.62 21.20
CA ILE A 319 -29.02 11.54 21.47
C ILE A 319 -30.18 11.22 20.46
N HIS A 320 -30.23 9.92 20.11
CA HIS A 320 -31.39 9.03 19.80
C HIS A 320 -31.76 8.60 18.36
N HIS A 321 -31.66 7.26 18.19
CA HIS A 321 -32.60 6.29 17.59
C HIS A 321 -32.42 5.73 16.15
N TYR A 322 -32.11 4.41 16.13
CA TYR A 322 -32.47 3.31 15.18
C TYR A 322 -32.05 3.44 13.70
N LYS A 323 -31.64 2.43 12.93
CA LYS A 323 -31.73 0.94 12.90
C LYS A 323 -30.61 0.39 11.99
N PRO A 324 -30.36 -0.94 11.91
CA PRO A 324 -29.22 -1.55 11.24
C PRO A 324 -29.44 -1.74 9.73
N CYS A 325 -28.37 -1.72 8.94
CA CYS A 325 -28.37 -2.29 7.60
C CYS A 325 -27.17 -3.21 7.44
N ARG A 326 -27.46 -4.52 7.42
CA ARG A 326 -26.60 -5.55 6.84
C ARG A 326 -26.37 -5.20 5.37
N ILE A 327 -25.12 -5.27 4.94
CA ILE A 327 -24.79 -5.59 3.57
C ILE A 327 -24.03 -6.92 3.64
N ASP A 328 -24.78 -8.00 3.38
CA ASP A 328 -24.23 -9.30 3.01
C ASP A 328 -23.49 -9.13 1.67
N ASP A 329 -22.19 -9.39 1.64
CA ASP A 329 -21.43 -9.54 0.39
C ASP A 329 -21.17 -11.00 0.01
N GLY A 330 -21.96 -11.93 0.57
CA GLY A 330 -22.20 -13.26 -0.01
C GLY A 330 -20.97 -14.16 -0.19
N SER A 331 -19.83 -13.84 0.44
CA SER A 331 -18.63 -14.68 0.38
C SER A 331 -18.17 -15.07 1.78
N ASN A 332 -18.98 -15.91 2.44
CA ASN A 332 -18.63 -16.51 3.71
C ASN A 332 -17.63 -17.65 3.52
N LYS A 333 -16.39 -17.32 3.14
CA LYS A 333 -15.24 -18.22 3.29
C LYS A 333 -14.15 -17.49 4.08
N PRO A 334 -13.90 -17.87 5.34
CA PRO A 334 -12.71 -17.40 6.03
C PRO A 334 -11.51 -17.97 5.27
N TYR A 335 -10.69 -17.10 4.68
CA TYR A 335 -9.34 -17.51 4.28
C TYR A 335 -8.54 -17.60 5.58
N PRO A 336 -8.07 -18.78 6.01
CA PRO A 336 -7.25 -18.88 7.21
C PRO A 336 -5.94 -18.14 6.95
N ILE A 337 -5.83 -16.97 7.56
CA ILE A 337 -4.57 -16.26 7.67
C ILE A 337 -3.73 -17.03 8.69
N THR A 338 -2.84 -17.89 8.20
CA THR A 338 -1.90 -18.60 9.06
C THR A 338 -0.71 -17.69 9.33
N ILE A 339 -0.63 -17.16 10.55
CA ILE A 339 0.53 -16.43 11.05
C ILE A 339 1.43 -17.46 11.74
N MET A 340 2.58 -17.75 11.15
CA MET A 340 3.52 -18.73 11.69
C MET A 340 4.62 -18.04 12.47
N GLN A 341 4.74 -18.39 13.75
CA GLN A 341 5.81 -18.04 14.68
C GLN A 341 7.13 -18.78 14.37
N PHE A 342 8.30 -18.16 14.61
CA PHE A 342 9.61 -18.81 14.58
C PHE A 342 10.36 -18.65 15.92
N GLY A 343 11.04 -19.72 16.32
CA GLY A 343 12.00 -19.72 17.41
C GLY A 343 13.44 -19.52 16.93
N GLY A 344 14.18 -18.66 17.65
CA GLY A 344 15.54 -18.94 18.12
C GLY A 344 16.75 -18.48 17.29
N ARG A 345 17.40 -17.44 17.83
CA ARG A 345 18.78 -16.90 17.64
C ARG A 345 19.11 -16.12 16.37
N ARG A 346 19.26 -14.83 16.65
CA ARG A 346 19.91 -13.71 15.96
C ARG A 346 19.25 -13.29 14.65
N ASP A 347 18.92 -12.00 14.65
CA ASP A 347 18.58 -11.12 13.53
C ASP A 347 17.08 -10.91 13.26
N LEU A 348 16.74 -9.63 13.10
CA LEU A 348 15.43 -9.00 13.28
C LEU A 348 14.34 -9.64 12.40
N GLU A 349 13.35 -10.23 13.07
CA GLU A 349 12.25 -10.98 12.47
C GLU A 349 11.25 -10.05 11.76
N GLN A 350 11.05 -10.25 10.45
CA GLN A 350 9.93 -9.69 9.69
C GLN A 350 8.96 -10.81 9.33
N TRP A 351 7.69 -10.63 9.68
CA TRP A 351 6.58 -11.54 9.37
C TRP A 351 6.01 -11.25 7.98
N VAL A 352 5.71 -12.30 7.21
CA VAL A 352 4.97 -12.21 5.94
C VAL A 352 3.74 -13.09 6.04
N PHE A 353 2.61 -12.52 5.64
CA PHE A 353 1.38 -13.26 5.43
C PHE A 353 1.49 -14.05 4.15
N VAL A 354 1.38 -15.37 4.26
CA VAL A 354 1.23 -16.24 3.10
C VAL A 354 -0.20 -16.78 3.13
N ASN A 355 -0.97 -16.48 2.09
CA ASN A 355 -2.23 -17.17 1.86
C ASN A 355 -1.86 -18.61 1.49
N CYS A 356 -2.22 -19.56 2.34
CA CYS A 356 -2.07 -20.98 2.05
C CYS A 356 -3.38 -21.47 1.41
N PRO A 357 -3.44 -21.73 0.10
CA PRO A 357 -4.46 -22.62 -0.42
C PRO A 357 -4.13 -24.01 0.11
N VAL A 358 -4.94 -24.51 1.05
CA VAL A 358 -4.88 -25.91 1.46
C VAL A 358 -5.53 -26.71 0.33
N GLU A 359 -4.72 -27.30 -0.54
CA GLU A 359 -5.16 -28.45 -1.32
C GLU A 359 -5.12 -29.65 -0.38
N MET A 360 -6.31 -30.18 -0.04
CA MET A 360 -6.47 -31.44 0.69
C MET A 360 -6.23 -32.63 -0.23
#